data_AF-A0A1J4YSW5-F1
#
_entry.id   AF-A0A1J4YSW5-F1
#
_cell.length_a   1.000
_cell.length_b   1.000
_cell.length_c   1.000
_cell.angle_alpha   90.00
_cell.angle_beta   90.00
_cell.angle_gamma   90.00
#
_symmetry.space_group_name_H-M   'P 1'
#
loop_
_entity.id
_entity.type
_entity.pdbx_description
1 polymer ?
#
loop_
_entity_poly.entity_id
_entity_poly.type
_entity_poly.pdbx_seq_one_letter_code
_entity_poly.pdbx_strand_id
1 'polypeptide(L)'
;MSEATVHRELNLLGHVFTVAIKDWSIPLLANPVQLVRRPKVPVSAARTRRLEGDEEEEDRLLEACSQENPWLRSIVVLAIETGQRRGRYLLMRWET
;
A
#
# COMPACT_ATOMS: atom_id res chain seq x y z
N MET A 1 12.25 5.68 11.03
CA MET A 1 11.51 5.73 9.74
C MET A 1 11.98 4.57 8.88
N SER A 2 11.08 3.87 8.19
CA SER A 2 11.47 2.80 7.26
C SER A 2 12.17 3.39 6.03
N GLU A 3 13.08 2.65 5.40
CA GLU A 3 13.70 3.06 4.13
C GLU A 3 12.69 3.32 3.01
N ALA A 4 11.58 2.56 3.00
CA ALA A 4 10.48 2.81 2.08
C ALA A 4 9.77 4.15 2.37
N THR A 5 9.68 4.55 3.64
CA THR A 5 9.18 5.87 4.04
C THR A 5 10.12 6.96 3.54
N VAL A 6 11.43 6.84 3.78
CA VAL A 6 12.44 7.81 3.29
C VAL A 6 12.37 7.96 1.77
N HIS A 7 12.19 6.86 1.04
CA HIS A 7 12.04 6.91 -0.42
C HIS A 7 10.79 7.67 -0.88
N ARG A 8 9.66 7.54 -0.16
CA ARG A 8 8.43 8.30 -0.45
C ARG A 8 8.61 9.78 -0.18
N GLU A 9 9.23 10.14 0.94
CA GLU A 9 9.54 11.53 1.28
C GLU A 9 10.48 12.17 0.24
N LEU A 10 11.54 11.48 -0.17
CA LEU A 10 12.42 11.95 -1.23
C LEU A 10 11.68 12.12 -2.56
N ASN A 11 10.74 11.22 -2.91
CA ASN A 11 9.93 11.40 -4.11
C ASN A 11 9.03 12.64 -4.04
N LEU A 12 8.39 12.87 -2.88
CA LEU A 12 7.56 14.05 -2.65
C LEU A 12 8.37 15.34 -2.77
N LEU A 13 9.50 15.42 -2.06
CA LEU A 13 10.40 16.57 -2.13
C LEU A 13 10.94 16.78 -3.54
N GLY A 14 11.30 15.70 -4.24
CA GLY A 14 11.73 15.75 -5.63
C GLY A 14 10.67 16.37 -6.52
N HIS A 15 9.40 15.97 -6.36
CA HIS A 15 8.29 16.57 -7.11
C HIS A 15 8.12 18.05 -6.79
N VAL A 16 8.16 18.45 -5.51
CA VAL A 16 8.05 19.85 -5.08
C VAL A 16 9.13 20.72 -5.74
N PHE A 17 10.39 20.30 -5.73
CA PHE A 17 11.46 21.07 -6.39
C PHE A 17 11.28 21.14 -7.92
N THR A 18 10.74 20.09 -8.54
CA THR A 18 10.43 20.12 -9.97
C THR A 18 9.32 21.13 -10.29
N VAL A 19 8.24 21.18 -9.50
CA VAL A 19 7.17 22.17 -9.65
C VAL A 19 7.70 23.58 -9.38
N ALA A 20 8.50 23.78 -8.33
CA ALA A 20 9.11 25.06 -8.01
C ALA A 20 9.94 25.64 -9.17
N ILE A 21 10.76 24.81 -9.82
CA ILE A 21 11.59 25.23 -10.95
C ILE A 21 10.74 25.50 -12.20
N LYS A 22 9.84 24.57 -12.55
CA LYS A 22 9.13 24.61 -13.83
C LYS A 22 7.93 25.56 -13.83
N ASP A 23 7.13 25.51 -12.77
CA ASP A 23 5.82 26.15 -12.75
C ASP A 23 5.86 27.47 -11.97
N TRP A 24 6.74 27.58 -10.96
CA TRP A 24 6.87 28.80 -10.16
C TRP A 24 8.07 29.67 -10.55
N SER A 25 8.85 29.23 -11.55
CA SER A 25 10.04 29.95 -12.06
C SER A 25 11.05 30.31 -10.97
N ILE A 26 11.14 29.50 -9.90
CA ILE A 26 12.15 29.70 -8.85
C ILE A 26 13.52 29.37 -9.45
N PRO A 27 14.52 30.28 -9.38
CA PRO A 27 15.79 30.14 -10.07
C PRO A 27 16.75 29.18 -9.33
N LEU A 28 16.36 27.91 -9.22
CA LEU A 28 17.25 26.84 -8.78
C LEU A 28 17.94 26.23 -10.00
N LEU A 29 19.25 26.03 -9.92
CA LEU A 29 20.06 25.47 -11.02
C LEU A 29 19.62 24.04 -11.40
N ALA A 30 19.22 23.25 -10.41
CA ALA A 30 18.75 21.88 -10.59
C ALA A 30 17.97 21.41 -9.36
N ASN A 31 17.24 20.30 -9.51
CA ASN A 31 16.56 19.66 -8.39
C ASN A 31 17.59 18.99 -7.45
N PRO A 32 17.75 19.46 -6.20
CA PRO A 32 18.77 18.93 -5.28
C PRO A 32 18.53 17.46 -4.91
N VAL A 33 17.28 16.98 -4.97
CA VAL A 33 16.94 15.59 -4.65
C VAL A 33 17.53 14.61 -5.67
N GLN A 34 17.82 15.06 -6.91
CA GLN A 34 18.48 14.22 -7.91
C GLN A 34 19.94 13.93 -7.58
N LEU A 35 20.58 14.76 -6.74
CA LEU A 35 21.95 14.57 -6.29
C LEU A 35 22.06 13.64 -5.07
N VAL A 36 20.92 13.33 -4.43
CA VAL A 36 20.87 12.48 -3.24
C VAL A 36 20.82 11.01 -3.63
N ARG A 37 21.72 10.21 -3.07
CA ARG A 37 21.67 8.75 -3.21
C ARG A 37 20.46 8.20 -2.45
N ARG A 38 19.62 7.46 -3.16
CA ARG A 38 18.44 6.82 -2.58
C ARG A 38 18.86 5.62 -1.70
N PRO A 39 18.23 5.43 -0.54
CA PRO A 39 18.46 4.22 0.27
C PRO A 39 18.04 2.98 -0.52
N LYS A 40 18.80 1.89 -0.37
CA LYS A 40 18.50 0.61 -1.02
C LYS A 40 17.43 -0.13 -0.21
N VAL A 41 16.17 0.04 -0.59
CA VAL A 41 15.07 -0.69 0.04
C VAL A 41 15.36 -2.20 -0.03
N PRO A 42 15.49 -2.92 1.10
CA PRO A 42 15.86 -4.32 1.08
C PRO A 42 14.74 -5.13 0.44
N VAL A 43 15.09 -6.08 -0.42
CA VAL A 43 14.11 -7.01 -1.02
C VAL A 43 13.39 -7.82 0.08
N SER A 44 14.07 -8.07 1.21
CA SER A 44 13.49 -8.72 2.41
C SER A 44 12.39 -7.91 3.09
N ALA A 45 12.26 -6.60 2.81
CA ALA A 45 11.15 -5.78 3.29
C ALA A 45 9.89 -5.90 2.40
N ALA A 46 10.00 -6.60 1.25
CA ALA A 46 8.84 -6.90 0.43
C ALA A 46 8.00 -7.98 1.12
N ARG A 47 6.68 -7.75 1.21
CA ARG A 47 5.74 -8.77 1.68
C ARG A 47 5.64 -9.87 0.61
N THR A 48 6.39 -10.95 0.81
CA THR A 48 6.47 -12.10 -0.11
C THR A 48 5.53 -13.24 0.26
N ARG A 49 5.10 -13.33 1.53
CA ARG A 49 4.16 -14.37 1.98
C ARG A 49 2.82 -14.22 1.26
N ARG A 50 2.43 -15.26 0.53
CA ARG A 50 1.10 -15.45 -0.06
C ARG A 50 0.39 -16.57 0.68
N LEU A 51 -0.94 -16.55 0.63
CA LEU A 51 -1.74 -17.73 0.98
C LEU A 51 -1.56 -18.71 -0.19
N GLU A 52 -0.83 -19.79 0.03
CA GLU A 52 -0.46 -20.76 -1.03
C GLU A 52 -1.26 -22.03 -0.86
N GLY A 53 -2.49 -22.10 -1.43
CA GLY A 53 -3.27 -23.33 -1.62
C GLY A 53 -3.52 -24.23 -0.41
N ASP A 54 -3.11 -23.81 0.78
CA ASP A 54 -3.22 -24.53 2.04
C ASP A 54 -4.59 -24.18 2.63
N GLU A 55 -5.57 -25.05 2.35
CA GLU A 55 -6.93 -24.96 2.87
C GLU A 55 -6.94 -24.89 4.40
N GLU A 56 -5.96 -25.51 5.09
CA GLU A 56 -5.85 -25.46 6.55
C GLU A 56 -5.36 -24.10 7.07
N GLU A 57 -4.52 -23.39 6.32
CA GLU A 57 -4.14 -22.02 6.68
C GLU A 57 -5.33 -21.07 6.47
N GLU A 58 -6.04 -21.19 5.35
CA GLU A 58 -7.22 -20.38 5.06
C GLU A 58 -8.29 -20.54 6.15
N ASP A 59 -8.63 -21.79 6.50
CA ASP A 59 -9.63 -22.08 7.53
C ASP A 59 -9.26 -21.52 8.89
N ARG A 60 -7.98 -21.65 9.30
CA ARG A 60 -7.50 -21.07 10.57
C ARG A 60 -7.59 -19.56 10.57
N LEU A 61 -7.27 -18.91 9.45
CA LEU A 61 -7.39 -17.45 9.33
C LEU A 61 -8.85 -16.99 9.32
N LEU A 62 -9.74 -17.71 8.63
CA LEU A 62 -11.17 -17.43 8.59
C LEU A 62 -11.82 -17.65 9.96
N GLU A 63 -11.37 -18.63 10.75
CA GLU A 63 -11.82 -18.85 12.12
C GLU A 63 -11.39 -17.71 13.04
N ALA A 64 -10.11 -17.32 12.98
CA ALA A 64 -9.62 -16.15 13.71
C ALA A 64 -10.39 -14.87 13.35
N CYS A 65 -10.78 -14.71 12.07
CA CYS A 65 -11.61 -13.59 11.63
C CYS A 65 -12.98 -13.58 12.33
N SER A 66 -13.62 -14.74 12.51
CA SER A 66 -14.90 -14.86 13.21
C SER A 66 -14.80 -14.44 14.68
N GLN A 67 -13.67 -14.77 15.33
CA GLN A 67 -13.46 -14.49 16.75
C GLN A 67 -13.21 -13.01 17.05
N GLU A 68 -12.52 -12.31 16.15
CA GLU A 68 -12.22 -10.88 16.27
C GLU A 68 -13.44 -10.00 15.98
N ASN A 69 -14.19 -10.31 14.91
CA ASN A 69 -15.35 -9.52 14.51
C ASN A 69 -16.35 -10.38 13.70
N PRO A 70 -17.64 -10.42 14.09
CA PRO A 70 -18.66 -11.22 13.41
C PRO A 70 -18.77 -10.98 11.89
N TRP A 71 -18.44 -9.78 11.41
CA TRP A 71 -18.55 -9.40 10.01
C TRP A 71 -17.28 -9.66 9.19
N LEU A 72 -16.14 -9.84 9.86
CA LEU A 72 -14.84 -9.91 9.18
C LEU A 72 -14.74 -11.17 8.32
N ARG A 73 -15.21 -12.32 8.82
CA ARG A 73 -15.26 -13.56 8.05
C ARG A 73 -16.01 -13.36 6.73
N SER A 74 -17.24 -12.83 6.80
CA SER A 74 -18.09 -12.63 5.62
C SER A 74 -17.46 -11.69 4.60
N ILE A 75 -16.83 -10.59 5.05
CA ILE A 75 -16.14 -9.65 4.17
C ILE A 75 -14.91 -10.29 3.52
N VAL A 76 -14.15 -11.11 4.27
CA VAL A 76 -12.97 -11.82 3.73
C VAL A 76 -13.38 -12.84 2.68
N VAL A 77 -14.41 -13.66 2.95
CA VAL A 77 -14.95 -14.63 1.96
C VAL A 77 -15.41 -13.92 0.70
N LEU A 78 -16.21 -12.85 0.84
CA LEU A 78 -16.64 -12.06 -0.31
C LEU A 78 -15.44 -11.48 -1.07
N ALA A 79 -14.35 -11.16 -0.38
CA ALA A 79 -13.15 -10.63 -0.99
C ALA A 79 -12.33 -11.65 -1.77
N ILE A 80 -12.29 -12.89 -1.31
CA ILE A 80 -11.68 -14.01 -2.02
C ILE A 80 -12.47 -14.28 -3.30
N GLU A 81 -13.80 -14.34 -3.22
CA GLU A 81 -14.68 -14.64 -4.36
C GLU A 81 -14.70 -13.55 -5.43
N THR A 82 -14.72 -12.27 -5.02
CA THR A 82 -14.89 -11.15 -5.96
C THR A 82 -13.58 -10.48 -6.37
N GLY A 83 -12.48 -10.77 -5.67
CA GLY A 83 -11.16 -10.20 -5.96
C GLY A 83 -11.06 -8.67 -5.84
N GLN A 84 -12.03 -7.98 -5.22
CA GLN A 84 -11.99 -6.52 -5.12
C GLN A 84 -11.05 -6.03 -4.02
N ARG A 85 -10.51 -4.81 -4.21
CA ARG A 85 -9.76 -4.11 -3.16
C ARG A 85 -10.67 -3.80 -1.98
N ARG A 86 -10.17 -3.99 -0.75
CA ARG A 86 -10.90 -3.79 0.53
C ARG A 86 -11.80 -2.54 0.59
N GLY A 87 -11.33 -1.41 0.05
CA GLY A 87 -12.09 -0.15 0.05
C GLY A 87 -13.42 -0.21 -0.71
N ARG A 88 -13.60 -1.17 -1.62
CA ARG A 88 -14.83 -1.33 -2.39
C ARG A 88 -15.98 -1.84 -1.51
N TYR A 89 -15.73 -2.81 -0.62
CA TYR A 89 -16.77 -3.38 0.24
C TYR A 89 -17.41 -2.34 1.16
N LEU A 90 -16.64 -1.33 1.59
CA LEU A 90 -17.14 -0.24 2.41
C LEU A 90 -18.11 0.71 1.68
N LEU A 91 -18.11 0.67 0.34
CA LEU A 91 -18.95 1.52 -0.50
C LEU A 91 -20.10 0.75 -1.16
N MET A 92 -20.19 -0.56 -0.94
CA MET A 92 -21.25 -1.38 -1.52
C MET A 92 -22.59 -1.04 -0.86
N ARG A 93 -23.63 -0.98 -1.69
CA ARG A 93 -25.00 -0.77 -1.27
C ARG A 93 -25.85 -1.90 -1.83
N TRP A 94 -26.80 -2.35 -1.04
CA TRP A 94 -27.84 -3.23 -1.53
C TRP A 94 -28.83 -2.37 -2.30
N GLU A 95 -28.99 -2.65 -3.60
CA GLU A 95 -30.14 -2.17 -4.34
C GLU A 95 -31.30 -3.11 -4.00
N THR A 96 -32.39 -2.53 -3.49
CA THR A 96 -33.60 -3.25 -3.07
C THR A 96 -34.66 -3.13 -4.13
#